data_AF-V4LM01-F1
#
_entry.id   AF-V4LM01-F1
#
_cell.length_a   1.000
_cell.length_b   1.000
_cell.length_c   1.000
_cell.angle_alpha   90.00
_cell.angle_beta   90.00
_cell.angle_gamma   90.00
#
_symmetry.space_group_name_H-M   'P 1'
#
loop_
_entity.id
_entity.type
_entity.pdbx_description
1 polymer ?
#
loop_
_entity_poly.entity_id
_entity_poly.type
_entity_poly.pdbx_seq_one_letter_code
_entity_poly.pdbx_strand_id
1 'polypeptide(L)'
;MECKGLLRAAAGLIALGMTKDMLRATLHYDFKVDLSDEELERLYEEASSCVVSGQVKVRSWATPFRPGDCDNPLIKEVGVMILGGADLDSIVVKMLRRHYMLREGSVYRVLTQRDIEYAYDLALLCIRERVRRAREWASANDR
;
A
#
# COMPACT_ATOMS: atom_id res chain seq x y z
N MET A 1 -12.67 -8.60 -15.35
CA MET A 1 -11.82 -7.46 -15.00
C MET A 1 -10.67 -7.95 -14.14
N GLU A 2 -9.46 -7.49 -14.42
CA GLU A 2 -8.23 -7.96 -13.75
C GLU A 2 -7.73 -6.87 -12.80
N CYS A 3 -7.54 -7.21 -11.52
CA CYS A 3 -7.19 -6.23 -10.49
C CYS A 3 -5.67 -5.95 -10.43
N LYS A 4 -5.24 -4.88 -11.10
CA LYS A 4 -3.82 -4.51 -11.27
C LYS A 4 -3.60 -2.99 -11.21
N GLY A 5 -2.35 -2.57 -11.06
CA GLY A 5 -2.00 -1.13 -10.97
C GLY A 5 -2.66 -0.42 -9.80
N LEU A 6 -3.08 0.82 -10.05
CA LEU A 6 -3.77 1.67 -9.09
C LEU A 6 -5.01 1.00 -8.49
N LEU A 7 -5.75 0.25 -9.30
CA LEU A 7 -6.93 -0.49 -8.87
C LEU A 7 -6.60 -1.53 -7.78
N ARG A 8 -5.47 -2.24 -7.92
CA ARG A 8 -5.00 -3.22 -6.94
C ARG A 8 -4.52 -2.56 -5.65
N ALA A 9 -3.81 -1.44 -5.75
CA ALA A 9 -3.37 -0.67 -4.58
C ALA A 9 -4.57 -0.13 -3.80
N ALA A 10 -5.54 0.47 -4.49
CA ALA A 10 -6.80 0.93 -3.92
C ALA A 10 -7.57 -0.23 -3.25
N ALA A 11 -7.70 -1.37 -3.92
CA ALA A 11 -8.35 -2.55 -3.37
C ALA A 11 -7.64 -3.05 -2.09
N GLY A 12 -6.30 -2.99 -2.04
CA GLY A 12 -5.53 -3.33 -0.84
C GLY A 12 -5.84 -2.38 0.33
N LEU A 13 -5.86 -1.07 0.07
CA LEU A 13 -6.21 -0.05 1.07
C LEU A 13 -7.66 -0.20 1.56
N ILE A 14 -8.61 -0.51 0.66
CA ILE A 14 -10.02 -0.78 1.00
C ILE A 14 -10.16 -2.07 1.82
N ALA A 15 -9.45 -3.15 1.47
CA ALA A 15 -9.42 -4.39 2.25
C ALA A 15 -8.88 -4.18 3.67
N LEU A 16 -8.05 -3.15 3.87
CA LEU A 16 -7.60 -2.69 5.18
C LEU A 16 -8.60 -1.74 5.86
N GLY A 17 -9.77 -1.51 5.29
CA GLY A 17 -10.83 -0.68 5.90
C GLY A 17 -10.69 0.81 5.62
N MET A 18 -9.96 1.23 4.59
CA MET A 18 -9.97 2.64 4.17
C MET A 18 -11.26 2.99 3.46
N THR A 19 -11.89 4.10 3.88
CA THR A 19 -13.07 4.65 3.23
C THR A 19 -12.72 5.41 1.95
N LYS A 20 -13.72 5.74 1.13
CA LYS A 20 -13.55 6.54 -0.08
C LYS A 20 -12.84 7.87 0.18
N ASP A 21 -13.19 8.56 1.25
CA ASP A 21 -12.53 9.83 1.60
C ASP A 21 -11.08 9.63 2.01
N MET A 22 -10.76 8.54 2.73
CA MET A 22 -9.38 8.22 3.10
C MET A 22 -8.57 7.90 1.84
N LEU A 23 -9.16 7.16 0.89
CA LEU A 23 -8.56 6.87 -0.39
C LEU A 23 -8.31 8.16 -1.19
N ARG A 24 -9.30 9.07 -1.27
CA ARG A 24 -9.14 10.39 -1.91
C ARG A 24 -7.96 11.15 -1.34
N ALA A 25 -7.90 11.28 -0.02
CA ALA A 25 -6.81 11.99 0.65
C ALA A 25 -5.45 11.35 0.35
N THR A 26 -5.38 10.02 0.36
CA THR A 26 -4.16 9.28 0.05
C THR A 26 -3.69 9.55 -1.39
N LEU A 27 -4.60 9.43 -2.36
CA LEU A 27 -4.31 9.64 -3.77
C LEU A 27 -3.84 11.09 -4.04
N HIS A 28 -4.55 12.06 -3.50
CA HIS A 28 -4.23 13.47 -3.69
C HIS A 28 -2.89 13.84 -3.01
N TYR A 29 -2.75 13.54 -1.71
CA TYR A 29 -1.61 14.03 -0.95
C TYR A 29 -0.34 13.22 -1.16
N ASP A 30 -0.46 11.89 -1.20
CA ASP A 30 0.70 10.99 -1.24
C ASP A 30 1.08 10.56 -2.67
N PHE A 31 0.11 10.44 -3.60
CA PHE A 31 0.37 10.00 -4.97
C PHE A 31 0.32 11.14 -5.99
N LYS A 32 -0.16 12.33 -5.61
CA LYS A 32 -0.42 13.46 -6.51
C LYS A 32 -1.34 13.07 -7.69
N VAL A 33 -2.25 12.14 -7.43
CA VAL A 33 -3.28 11.71 -8.38
C VAL A 33 -4.56 12.46 -8.03
N ASP A 34 -4.86 13.45 -8.86
CA ASP A 34 -6.09 14.21 -8.78
C ASP A 34 -7.13 13.55 -9.67
N LEU A 35 -8.05 12.81 -9.05
CA LEU A 35 -9.21 12.23 -9.72
C LEU A 35 -10.41 13.16 -9.55
N SER A 36 -11.22 13.27 -10.59
CA SER A 36 -12.57 13.82 -10.43
C SER A 36 -13.40 12.96 -9.47
N ASP A 37 -14.51 13.51 -8.96
CA ASP A 37 -15.40 12.76 -8.08
C ASP A 37 -15.95 11.48 -8.75
N GLU A 38 -16.23 11.55 -10.05
CA GLU A 38 -16.71 10.44 -10.87
C GLU A 38 -15.63 9.37 -11.08
N GLU A 39 -14.38 9.79 -11.31
CA GLU A 39 -13.23 8.89 -11.44
C GLU A 39 -12.93 8.18 -10.12
N LEU A 40 -12.99 8.90 -9.00
CA LEU A 40 -12.83 8.33 -7.68
C LEU A 40 -13.95 7.33 -7.35
N GLU A 41 -15.20 7.64 -7.68
CA GLU A 41 -16.33 6.74 -7.45
C GLU A 41 -16.10 5.41 -8.16
N ARG A 42 -15.81 5.49 -9.47
CA ARG A 42 -15.54 4.32 -10.30
C ARG A 42 -14.36 3.51 -9.77
N LEU A 43 -13.25 4.17 -9.41
CA LEU A 43 -12.09 3.49 -8.82
C LEU A 43 -12.47 2.77 -7.52
N TYR A 44 -13.25 3.41 -6.65
CA TYR A 44 -13.65 2.84 -5.37
C TYR A 44 -14.58 1.64 -5.54
N GLU A 45 -15.54 1.72 -6.47
CA GLU A 45 -16.46 0.63 -6.81
C GLU A 45 -15.72 -0.58 -7.42
N GLU A 46 -14.88 -0.34 -8.42
CA GLU A 46 -14.09 -1.38 -9.07
C GLU A 46 -13.12 -2.03 -8.08
N ALA A 47 -12.47 -1.23 -7.22
CA ALA A 47 -11.54 -1.73 -6.21
C ALA A 47 -12.28 -2.55 -5.14
N SER A 48 -13.47 -2.12 -4.72
CA SER A 48 -14.33 -2.88 -3.82
C SER A 48 -14.75 -4.22 -4.44
N SER A 49 -15.04 -4.24 -5.74
CA SER A 49 -15.33 -5.46 -6.49
C SER A 49 -14.13 -6.42 -6.50
N CYS A 50 -12.90 -5.92 -6.63
CA CYS A 50 -11.69 -6.74 -6.49
C CYS A 50 -11.58 -7.41 -5.11
N VAL A 51 -11.94 -6.69 -4.04
CA VAL A 51 -11.91 -7.19 -2.67
C VAL A 51 -12.96 -8.28 -2.48
N VAL A 52 -14.21 -8.02 -2.88
CA VAL A 52 -15.32 -8.97 -2.75
C VAL A 52 -15.08 -10.25 -3.57
N SER A 53 -14.49 -10.12 -4.76
CA SER A 53 -14.13 -11.27 -5.61
C SER A 53 -12.85 -12.02 -5.16
N GLY A 54 -12.18 -11.57 -4.10
CA GLY A 54 -11.00 -12.23 -3.54
C GLY A 54 -9.73 -12.14 -4.40
N GLN A 55 -9.69 -11.25 -5.39
CA GLN A 55 -8.51 -11.01 -6.25
C GLN A 55 -7.38 -10.30 -5.51
N VAL A 56 -7.72 -9.61 -4.42
CA VAL A 56 -6.77 -9.00 -3.50
C VAL A 56 -7.00 -9.61 -2.13
N LYS A 57 -6.00 -10.36 -1.66
CA LYS A 57 -5.93 -10.84 -0.28
C LYS A 57 -4.82 -10.07 0.40
N VAL A 58 -5.15 -8.93 0.99
CA VAL A 58 -4.26 -8.38 2.01
C VAL A 58 -4.28 -9.39 3.15
N ARG A 59 -3.11 -9.83 3.63
CA ARG A 59 -3.00 -10.73 4.79
C ARG A 59 -3.48 -10.00 6.03
N SER A 60 -4.80 -9.87 6.13
CA SER A 60 -5.48 -9.04 7.08
C SER A 60 -5.42 -9.72 8.45
N TRP A 61 -5.13 -8.92 9.47
CA TRP A 61 -5.24 -9.22 10.91
C TRP A 61 -4.21 -10.17 11.56
N ALA A 62 -3.65 -11.15 10.86
CA ALA A 62 -2.68 -12.09 11.45
C ALA A 62 -1.21 -11.72 11.23
N THR A 63 -0.92 -10.85 10.26
CA THR A 63 0.43 -10.33 10.05
C THR A 63 0.81 -9.45 11.24
N PRO A 64 1.85 -9.78 12.03
CA PRO A 64 2.26 -8.94 13.14
C PRO A 64 2.74 -7.61 12.57
N PHE A 65 1.88 -6.59 12.67
CA PHE A 65 2.22 -5.22 12.31
C PHE A 65 2.62 -4.47 13.56
N ARG A 66 3.84 -3.97 13.58
CA ARG A 66 4.37 -3.09 14.61
C ARG A 66 4.62 -1.73 13.96
N PRO A 67 4.33 -0.60 14.64
CA PRO A 67 4.65 0.72 14.10
C PRO A 67 6.10 0.88 13.62
N GLY A 68 7.06 0.17 14.24
CA GLY A 68 8.46 0.14 13.82
C GLY A 68 8.74 -0.59 12.50
N ASP A 69 7.81 -1.39 11.98
CA ASP A 69 7.95 -2.02 10.67
C ASP A 69 7.98 -0.98 9.56
N CYS A 70 7.31 0.17 9.77
CA CYS A 70 7.35 1.28 8.83
C CYS A 70 8.74 1.92 8.71
N ASP A 71 9.68 1.62 9.62
CA ASP A 71 11.06 2.07 9.54
C ASP A 71 11.99 1.18 8.72
N ASN A 72 11.53 -0.02 8.36
CA ASN A 72 12.29 -0.95 7.53
C ASN A 72 12.55 -0.35 6.13
N PRO A 73 13.81 -0.29 5.66
CA PRO A 73 14.15 0.29 4.36
C PRO A 73 13.45 -0.38 3.16
N LEU A 74 13.27 -1.71 3.19
CA LEU A 74 12.59 -2.46 2.14
C LEU A 74 11.12 -2.04 2.06
N ILE A 75 10.45 -1.95 3.21
CA ILE A 75 9.04 -1.56 3.31
C ILE A 75 8.86 -0.10 2.88
N LYS A 76 9.77 0.79 3.29
CA LYS A 76 9.80 2.19 2.85
C LYS A 76 9.93 2.30 1.34
N GLU A 77 10.88 1.58 0.74
CA GLU A 77 11.09 1.61 -0.71
C GLU A 77 9.88 1.06 -1.48
N VAL A 78 9.31 -0.07 -1.03
CA VAL A 78 8.08 -0.60 -1.60
C VAL A 78 6.94 0.40 -1.45
N GLY A 79 6.79 1.03 -0.27
CA GLY A 79 5.83 2.10 -0.03
C GLY A 79 5.99 3.24 -1.03
N VAL A 80 7.21 3.74 -1.25
CA VAL A 80 7.47 4.77 -2.26
C VAL A 80 7.07 4.32 -3.67
N MET A 81 7.33 3.06 -4.04
CA MET A 81 6.91 2.54 -5.35
C MET A 81 5.39 2.45 -5.47
N ILE A 82 4.69 2.02 -4.41
CA ILE A 82 3.23 2.04 -4.35
C ILE A 82 2.76 3.48 -4.55
N LEU A 83 3.25 4.44 -3.74
CA LEU A 83 2.94 5.86 -3.83
C LEU A 83 3.26 6.47 -5.22
N GLY A 84 4.25 5.93 -5.93
CA GLY A 84 4.60 6.30 -7.29
C GLY A 84 3.76 5.62 -8.38
N GLY A 85 2.70 4.87 -8.01
CA GLY A 85 1.77 4.23 -8.94
C GLY A 85 2.25 2.91 -9.54
N ALA A 86 3.33 2.30 -9.01
CA ALA A 86 3.79 1.00 -9.50
C ALA A 86 2.84 -0.13 -9.06
N ASP A 87 2.53 -1.04 -9.97
CA ASP A 87 1.82 -2.27 -9.65
C ASP A 87 2.72 -3.28 -8.93
N LEU A 88 2.11 -4.27 -8.26
CA LEU A 88 2.82 -5.28 -7.47
C LEU A 88 3.83 -6.07 -8.31
N ASP A 89 3.50 -6.46 -9.55
CA ASP A 89 4.40 -7.27 -10.38
C ASP A 89 5.63 -6.46 -10.79
N SER A 90 5.44 -5.19 -11.13
CA SER A 90 6.50 -4.22 -11.39
C SER A 90 7.37 -3.98 -10.16
N ILE A 91 6.76 -3.85 -8.97
CA ILE A 91 7.48 -3.72 -7.70
C ILE A 91 8.33 -4.95 -7.43
N VAL A 92 7.75 -6.16 -7.55
CA VAL A 92 8.47 -7.43 -7.34
C VAL A 92 9.70 -7.49 -8.24
N VAL A 93 9.53 -7.24 -9.54
CA VAL A 93 10.64 -7.29 -10.51
C VAL A 93 11.72 -6.25 -10.18
N LYS A 94 11.33 -5.00 -9.86
CA LYS A 94 12.29 -3.93 -9.54
C LYS A 94 13.05 -4.22 -8.25
N MET A 95 12.36 -4.68 -7.21
CA MET A 95 12.96 -4.99 -5.92
C MET A 95 13.91 -6.18 -6.00
N LEU A 96 13.53 -7.27 -6.68
CA LEU A 96 14.42 -8.42 -6.87
C LEU A 96 15.68 -8.06 -7.67
N ARG A 97 15.57 -7.17 -8.67
CA ARG A 97 16.72 -6.70 -9.45
C ARG A 97 17.69 -5.84 -8.63
N ARG A 98 17.18 -5.00 -7.72
CA ARG A 98 18.01 -4.11 -6.89
C ARG A 98 18.60 -4.80 -5.67
N HIS A 99 17.82 -5.67 -5.02
CA HIS A 99 18.09 -6.20 -3.69
C HIS A 99 18.14 -7.72 -3.67
N TYR A 100 18.69 -8.34 -4.73
CA TYR A 100 18.79 -9.79 -4.85
C TYR A 100 19.30 -10.48 -3.57
N MET A 101 20.19 -9.82 -2.82
CA MET A 101 20.56 -10.19 -1.45
C MET A 101 20.24 -9.06 -0.47
N LEU A 102 19.51 -9.39 0.59
CA LEU A 102 19.24 -8.49 1.70
C LEU A 102 20.22 -8.75 2.84
N ARG A 103 20.80 -7.67 3.38
CA ARG A 103 21.69 -7.73 4.54
C ARG A 103 20.88 -7.55 5.81
N GLU A 104 20.84 -8.57 6.66
CA GLU A 104 20.25 -8.52 8.00
C GLU A 104 21.39 -8.66 9.02
N GLY A 105 21.92 -7.52 9.47
CA GLY A 105 23.10 -7.48 10.35
C GLY A 105 24.37 -7.97 9.64
N SER A 106 24.89 -9.13 10.05
CA SER A 106 26.08 -9.78 9.47
C SER A 106 25.74 -10.84 8.42
N VAL A 107 24.47 -11.18 8.23
CA VAL A 107 24.03 -12.27 7.34
C VAL A 107 23.41 -11.70 6.08
N TYR A 108 23.69 -12.34 4.94
CA TYR A 108 23.03 -12.09 3.67
C TYR A 108 22.04 -13.21 3.40
N ARG A 109 20.80 -12.85 3.02
CA ARG A 109 19.82 -13.81 2.53
C ARG A 109 19.28 -13.38 1.17
N VAL A 110 18.92 -14.35 0.35
CA VAL A 110 18.28 -14.08 -0.95
C VAL A 110 16.88 -13.52 -0.71
N LEU A 111 16.56 -12.42 -1.37
CA LEU A 111 15.22 -11.84 -1.35
C LEU A 111 14.31 -12.65 -2.29
N THR A 112 13.16 -13.09 -1.80
CA THR A 112 12.17 -13.84 -2.59
C THR A 112 11.00 -12.95 -2.99
N GLN A 113 10.24 -13.37 -4.00
CA GLN A 113 8.98 -12.71 -4.36
C GLN A 113 8.04 -12.59 -3.14
N ARG A 114 7.97 -13.63 -2.31
CA ARG A 114 7.13 -13.64 -1.11
C ARG A 114 7.56 -12.60 -0.06
N ASP A 115 8.86 -12.30 0.05
CA ASP A 115 9.34 -11.22 0.92
C ASP A 115 8.87 -9.85 0.44
N ILE A 116 8.82 -9.63 -0.87
CA ILE A 116 8.39 -8.35 -1.44
C ILE A 116 6.87 -8.21 -1.36
N GLU A 117 6.11 -9.28 -1.61
CA GLU A 117 4.66 -9.31 -1.37
C GLU A 117 4.34 -9.01 0.11
N TYR A 118 5.14 -9.55 1.04
CA TYR A 118 5.00 -9.24 2.46
C TYR A 118 5.33 -7.78 2.77
N ALA A 119 6.41 -7.24 2.19
CA ALA A 119 6.76 -5.83 2.33
C ALA A 119 5.69 -4.91 1.72
N TYR A 120 5.03 -5.33 0.64
CA TYR A 120 3.90 -4.63 0.03
C TYR A 120 2.70 -4.56 0.97
N ASP A 121 2.31 -5.69 1.58
CA ASP A 121 1.23 -5.71 2.57
C ASP A 121 1.53 -4.81 3.77
N LEU A 122 2.76 -4.85 4.31
CA LEU A 122 3.19 -3.97 5.40
C LEU A 122 3.25 -2.50 4.98
N ALA A 123 3.66 -2.21 3.75
CA ALA A 123 3.68 -0.84 3.23
C ALA A 123 2.27 -0.26 3.13
N LEU A 124 1.27 -1.03 2.72
CA LEU A 124 -0.13 -0.60 2.72
C LEU A 124 -0.64 -0.28 4.14
N LEU A 125 -0.26 -1.08 5.14
CA LEU A 125 -0.56 -0.79 6.55
C LEU A 125 0.10 0.50 7.02
N CYS A 126 1.36 0.74 6.65
CA CYS A 126 2.07 1.99 6.97
C CYS A 126 1.42 3.22 6.32
N ILE A 127 0.99 3.12 5.06
CA ILE A 127 0.27 4.19 4.35
C ILE A 127 -1.03 4.50 5.09
N ARG A 128 -1.85 3.47 5.40
CA ARG A 128 -3.09 3.63 6.14
C ARG A 128 -2.88 4.33 7.49
N GLU A 129 -1.89 3.91 8.26
CA GLU A 129 -1.60 4.48 9.58
C GLU A 129 -1.15 5.94 9.48
N ARG A 130 -0.35 6.29 8.47
CA ARG A 130 0.06 7.68 8.21
C ARG A 130 -1.14 8.57 7.90
N VAL A 131 -2.05 8.11 7.05
CA VAL A 131 -3.27 8.85 6.66
C VAL A 131 -4.18 9.03 7.88
N ARG A 132 -4.34 7.99 8.70
CA ARG A 132 -5.11 8.07 9.96
C ARG A 132 -4.56 9.17 10.87
N ARG A 133 -3.24 9.18 11.13
CA ARG A 133 -2.58 10.19 11.98
C ARG A 133 -2.70 11.61 11.42
N ALA A 134 -2.53 11.77 10.11
CA ALA A 134 -2.67 13.08 9.47
C ALA A 134 -4.08 13.67 9.66
N ARG A 135 -5.12 12.82 9.56
CA ARG A 135 -6.51 13.23 9.83
C ARG A 135 -6.75 13.58 11.28
N GLU A 136 -6.23 12.80 12.22
CA GLU A 136 -6.34 13.09 13.65
C GLU A 136 -5.69 14.42 14.03
N TRP A 137 -4.55 14.72 13.41
CA TRP A 137 -3.89 16.01 13.60
C TRP A 137 -4.68 17.17 13.00
N ALA A 138 -5.21 17.02 11.78
CA ALA A 138 -6.03 18.04 11.14
C ALA A 138 -7.30 18.35 11.96
N SER A 139 -8.00 17.32 12.45
CA SER A 139 -9.23 17.50 13.24
C SER A 139 -8.98 18.02 14.66
N ALA A 140 -7.78 17.84 15.21
CA ALA A 140 -7.38 18.41 16.49
C ALA A 140 -7.06 19.91 16.41
N ASN A 141 -6.64 20.41 15.24
CA ASN A 141 -6.34 21.83 15.02
C ASN A 141 -7.56 22.67 14.60
N ASP A 142 -8.69 22.04 14.29
CA ASP A 142 -9.97 22.70 13.99
C ASP A 142 -10.84 22.93 15.25
N ARG A 143 -10.29 22.72 16.46
CA ARG A 143 -10.93 22.96 17.77
C ARG A 143 -10.17 23.99 18.58
#